data_AF-A0AAU9JL17-F1
#
_entry.id   AF-A0AAU9JL17-F1
#
_cell.length_a   1.000
_cell.length_b   1.000
_cell.length_c   1.000
_cell.angle_alpha   90.00
_cell.angle_beta   90.00
_cell.angle_gamma   90.00
#
_symmetry.space_group_name_H-M   'P 1'
#
loop_
_entity.id
_entity.type
_entity.pdbx_description
1 polymer ?
#
loop_
_entity_poly.entity_id
_entity_poly.type
_entity_poly.pdbx_seq_one_letter_code
_entity_poly.pdbx_strand_id
1 'polypeptide(L)'
;MEQNHILGNSNSESPNFQGSAETISIPQNNHNLTKNCSLAELPYQNHQEIVHLSEQQQNINYQGAHNNKCDIGELKKNPELYRKMLNEVIKLENEKIRPTSYLLRFRMHYKTLFEEKLVVVGGEEFLGDWDPNKGLELEWRAGDYWEISILIGEGELPEFEYKYVCLKRNHALWENGPNRIFKIRDGVKKGSTLFFNKEDCWQK
;
A
#
# COMPACT_ATOMS: atom_id res chain seq x y z
N MET A 1 53.71 -28.68 -40.27
CA MET A 1 54.95 -27.88 -40.37
C MET A 1 54.47 -26.45 -40.57
N GLU A 2 54.63 -25.45 -39.71
CA GLU A 2 55.32 -25.17 -38.45
C GLU A 2 54.43 -24.13 -37.73
N GLN A 3 53.97 -24.36 -36.50
CA GLN A 3 54.51 -23.76 -35.27
C GLN A 3 55.21 -22.40 -35.41
N ASN A 4 54.65 -21.37 -34.77
CA ASN A 4 55.43 -20.37 -34.05
C ASN A 4 54.70 -19.92 -32.78
N HIS A 5 55.35 -20.24 -31.66
CA HIS A 5 55.12 -19.78 -30.30
C HIS A 5 55.44 -18.29 -30.16
N ILE A 6 54.66 -17.54 -29.37
CA ILE A 6 55.19 -16.54 -28.44
C ILE A 6 54.45 -16.66 -27.10
N LEU A 7 55.25 -16.82 -26.05
CA LEU A 7 54.91 -16.88 -24.63
C LEU A 7 54.64 -15.47 -24.06
N GLY A 8 53.76 -15.41 -23.06
CA GLY A 8 53.57 -14.25 -22.19
C GLY A 8 52.68 -14.57 -20.99
N ASN A 9 53.24 -15.26 -20.00
CA ASN A 9 52.67 -15.49 -18.67
C ASN A 9 52.60 -14.16 -17.89
N SER A 10 51.55 -13.94 -17.08
CA SER A 10 51.66 -13.88 -15.60
C SER A 10 50.38 -13.39 -14.90
N ASN A 11 50.01 -14.17 -13.87
CA ASN A 11 49.42 -13.81 -12.58
C ASN A 11 47.95 -13.33 -12.57
N SER A 12 46.98 -14.15 -12.16
CA SER A 12 46.64 -14.59 -10.79
C SER A 12 46.19 -13.45 -9.86
N GLU A 13 44.90 -13.43 -9.51
CA GLU A 13 44.41 -13.51 -8.12
C GLU A 13 42.89 -13.21 -8.07
N SER A 14 42.14 -14.21 -7.62
CA SER A 14 40.76 -14.08 -7.13
C SER A 14 40.81 -13.67 -5.65
N PRO A 15 39.96 -12.75 -5.15
CA PRO A 15 39.81 -12.60 -3.71
C PRO A 15 38.76 -13.58 -3.19
N ASN A 16 39.26 -14.61 -2.49
CA ASN A 16 38.54 -15.28 -1.41
C ASN A 16 38.25 -14.26 -0.30
N PHE A 17 37.01 -14.15 0.16
CA PHE A 17 36.70 -13.60 1.48
C PHE A 17 35.99 -14.67 2.30
N GLN A 18 36.66 -15.05 3.38
CA GLN A 18 36.33 -16.14 4.29
C GLN A 18 36.47 -15.59 5.72
N GLY A 19 35.49 -15.88 6.57
CA GLY A 19 35.47 -15.54 8.01
C GLY A 19 34.82 -14.18 8.29
N SER A 20 33.94 -14.00 9.28
CA SER A 20 33.92 -14.64 10.59
C SER A 20 32.50 -14.71 11.18
N ALA A 21 32.16 -15.87 11.75
CA ALA A 21 31.04 -16.05 12.65
C ALA A 21 31.43 -15.54 14.05
N GLU A 22 30.66 -14.61 14.61
CA GLU A 22 30.72 -14.29 16.03
C GLU A 22 29.42 -14.73 16.70
N THR A 23 29.55 -15.78 17.50
CA THR A 23 28.55 -16.26 18.46
C THR A 23 28.83 -15.56 19.79
N ILE A 24 27.87 -14.81 20.33
CA ILE A 24 27.99 -14.23 21.68
C ILE A 24 26.81 -14.67 22.53
N SER A 25 27.18 -15.31 23.64
CA SER A 25 26.35 -15.94 24.66
C SER A 25 25.59 -14.93 25.54
N ILE A 26 24.38 -15.32 25.95
CA ILE A 26 23.48 -14.59 26.86
C ILE A 26 23.89 -14.86 28.33
N PRO A 27 23.94 -13.84 29.22
CA PRO A 27 23.88 -14.04 30.66
C PRO A 27 22.47 -13.80 31.23
N GLN A 28 22.10 -14.63 32.21
CA GLN A 28 20.84 -14.61 32.96
C GLN A 28 20.79 -13.53 34.06
N ASN A 29 19.57 -13.00 34.28
CA ASN A 29 18.93 -12.47 35.49
C ASN A 29 19.68 -11.52 36.45
N ASN A 30 19.07 -10.36 36.75
CA ASN A 30 18.45 -10.12 38.07
C ASN A 30 17.61 -8.81 38.18
N HIS A 31 16.73 -8.85 39.18
CA HIS A 31 15.62 -7.98 39.60
C HIS A 31 15.79 -6.45 39.72
N ASN A 32 14.65 -5.78 39.46
CA ASN A 32 14.04 -4.60 40.11
C ASN A 32 14.76 -3.23 40.12
N LEU A 33 14.15 -2.21 39.49
CA LEU A 33 13.47 -1.08 40.17
C LEU A 33 13.01 0.03 39.19
N THR A 34 11.75 0.46 39.39
CA THR A 34 11.16 1.80 39.19
C THR A 34 11.10 2.48 37.80
N LYS A 35 9.84 2.59 37.34
CA LYS A 35 9.13 3.73 36.70
C LYS A 35 9.95 4.65 35.79
N ASN A 36 9.59 4.67 34.50
CA ASN A 36 9.32 5.91 33.77
C ASN A 36 8.30 5.68 32.65
N CYS A 37 7.34 6.59 32.60
CA CYS A 37 6.25 6.67 31.63
C CYS A 37 6.83 7.21 30.30
N SER A 38 6.63 6.50 29.18
CA SER A 38 6.89 7.03 27.84
C SER A 38 5.99 6.31 26.84
N LEU A 39 5.27 7.12 26.05
CA LEU A 39 4.50 6.72 24.88
C LEU A 39 5.40 6.04 23.84
N ALA A 40 5.02 4.83 23.42
CA ALA A 40 5.07 4.27 22.05
C ALA A 40 5.27 2.74 22.08
N GLU A 41 4.63 2.08 21.10
CA GLU A 41 4.88 0.71 20.60
C GLU A 41 4.22 -0.47 21.35
N LEU A 42 3.05 -0.89 20.85
CA LEU A 42 2.55 -2.26 21.02
C LEU A 42 3.02 -3.11 19.82
N PRO A 43 3.62 -4.29 20.04
CA PRO A 43 4.11 -5.15 18.98
C PRO A 43 2.99 -5.91 18.26
N TYR A 44 3.12 -6.00 16.94
CA TYR A 44 2.42 -6.91 16.05
C TYR A 44 2.69 -8.36 16.47
N GLN A 45 1.81 -8.95 17.29
CA GLN A 45 1.60 -10.40 17.39
C GLN A 45 0.44 -10.65 18.37
N ASN A 46 -0.80 -10.68 17.86
CA ASN A 46 -1.83 -11.55 18.44
C ASN A 46 -3.12 -11.70 17.61
N HIS A 47 -3.00 -11.82 16.28
CA HIS A 47 -4.19 -11.98 15.44
C HIS A 47 -4.85 -13.37 15.59
N GLN A 48 -4.17 -14.38 16.16
CA GLN A 48 -4.75 -15.71 16.33
C GLN A 48 -5.42 -15.96 17.69
N GLU A 49 -5.04 -15.26 18.77
CA GLU A 49 -5.78 -15.36 20.05
C GLU A 49 -7.12 -14.61 20.03
N ILE A 50 -7.23 -13.53 19.26
CA ILE A 50 -8.45 -12.71 19.19
C ILE A 50 -9.58 -13.44 18.45
N VAL A 51 -9.25 -14.26 17.45
CA VAL A 51 -10.26 -15.01 16.68
C VAL A 51 -10.83 -16.16 17.51
N HIS A 52 -10.00 -16.83 18.32
CA HIS A 52 -10.46 -18.00 19.10
C HIS A 52 -11.29 -17.63 20.34
N LEU A 53 -11.08 -16.44 20.92
CA LEU A 53 -11.88 -15.94 22.05
C LEU A 53 -13.22 -15.32 21.61
N SER A 54 -13.43 -15.11 20.30
CA SER A 54 -14.68 -14.54 19.78
C SER A 54 -15.77 -15.57 19.48
N GLU A 55 -15.41 -16.85 19.30
CA GLU A 55 -16.37 -17.93 19.03
C GLU A 55 -17.05 -18.51 20.28
N GLN A 56 -16.53 -18.23 21.49
CA GLN A 56 -17.07 -18.77 22.74
C GLN A 56 -17.90 -17.78 23.58
N GLN A 57 -18.12 -16.54 23.11
CA GLN A 57 -18.97 -15.57 23.82
C GLN A 57 -20.29 -15.28 23.09
N GLN A 58 -21.23 -16.19 23.32
CA GLN A 58 -22.64 -15.92 23.63
C GLN A 58 -23.51 -15.27 22.55
N ASN A 59 -24.16 -16.16 21.80
CA ASN A 59 -25.61 -16.24 21.62
C ASN A 59 -26.43 -15.38 22.63
N ILE A 60 -26.78 -14.14 22.26
CA ILE A 60 -27.84 -13.37 22.92
C ILE A 60 -29.01 -13.34 21.94
N ASN A 61 -30.02 -14.13 22.28
CA ASN A 61 -31.26 -14.29 21.56
C ASN A 61 -32.08 -12.98 21.67
N TYR A 62 -32.02 -12.11 20.67
CA TYR A 62 -32.90 -10.93 20.61
C TYR A 62 -34.21 -11.31 19.90
N GLN A 63 -35.16 -11.84 20.68
CA GLN A 63 -36.56 -11.90 20.27
C GLN A 63 -37.33 -10.71 20.86
N GLY A 64 -37.88 -9.88 19.96
CA GLY A 64 -39.07 -9.07 20.20
C GLY A 64 -38.92 -7.80 21.04
N ALA A 65 -38.81 -6.65 20.38
CA ALA A 65 -39.41 -5.40 20.86
C ALA A 65 -39.48 -4.38 19.71
N HIS A 66 -40.66 -4.26 19.10
CA HIS A 66 -41.07 -3.03 18.44
C HIS A 66 -41.18 -1.94 19.53
N ASN A 67 -40.54 -0.78 19.30
CA ASN A 67 -40.44 0.41 20.18
C ASN A 67 -39.33 0.39 21.24
N ASN A 68 -38.05 0.42 20.83
CA ASN A 68 -36.94 0.61 21.78
C ASN A 68 -36.35 2.02 21.68
N LYS A 69 -36.87 2.95 22.49
CA LYS A 69 -36.06 4.07 22.96
C LYS A 69 -35.18 3.54 24.08
N CYS A 70 -33.95 3.18 23.75
CA CYS A 70 -32.95 2.77 24.74
C CYS A 70 -32.67 3.97 25.66
N ASP A 71 -32.92 3.84 26.97
CA ASP A 71 -32.66 4.93 27.92
C ASP A 71 -31.15 5.06 28.15
N ILE A 72 -30.59 6.22 27.78
CA ILE A 72 -29.18 6.55 28.01
C ILE A 72 -28.82 6.45 29.50
N GLY A 73 -29.75 6.71 30.41
CA GLY A 73 -29.56 6.59 31.85
C GLY A 73 -29.31 5.15 32.32
N GLU A 74 -29.90 4.16 31.65
CA GLU A 74 -29.68 2.73 31.93
C GLU A 74 -28.39 2.22 31.28
N LEU A 75 -28.08 2.68 30.07
CA LEU A 75 -26.83 2.33 29.38
C LEU A 75 -25.60 2.74 30.18
N LYS A 76 -25.61 3.92 30.82
CA LYS A 76 -24.50 4.41 31.66
C LYS A 76 -24.26 3.59 32.93
N LYS A 77 -25.25 2.80 33.38
CA LYS A 77 -25.10 1.92 34.55
C LYS A 77 -24.37 0.61 34.23
N ASN A 78 -24.20 0.29 32.95
CA ASN A 78 -23.46 -0.88 32.49
C ASN A 78 -22.31 -0.45 31.55
N PRO A 79 -21.11 -0.19 32.10
CA PRO A 79 -19.98 0.33 31.35
C PRO A 79 -19.58 -0.54 30.15
N GLU A 80 -19.68 -1.86 30.28
CA GLU A 80 -19.31 -2.80 29.22
C GLU A 80 -20.29 -2.76 28.05
N LEU A 81 -21.59 -2.69 28.35
CA LEU A 81 -22.63 -2.56 27.32
C LEU A 81 -22.53 -1.20 26.61
N TYR A 82 -22.32 -0.12 27.35
CA TYR A 82 -22.12 1.22 26.79
C TYR A 82 -20.90 1.27 25.86
N ARG A 83 -19.77 0.68 26.30
CA ARG A 83 -18.54 0.56 25.49
C ARG A 83 -18.79 -0.23 24.21
N LYS A 84 -19.48 -1.37 24.29
CA LYS A 84 -19.83 -2.20 23.12
C LYS A 84 -20.71 -1.44 22.13
N MET A 85 -21.74 -0.75 22.62
CA MET A 85 -22.63 0.05 21.78
C MET A 85 -21.91 1.24 21.14
N LEU A 86 -21.04 1.95 21.87
CA LEU A 86 -20.23 3.02 21.32
C LEU A 86 -19.31 2.51 20.22
N ASN A 87 -18.63 1.39 20.43
CA ASN A 87 -17.77 0.79 19.41
C ASN A 87 -18.57 0.42 18.15
N GLU A 88 -19.78 -0.11 18.32
CA GLU A 88 -20.65 -0.46 17.18
C GLU A 88 -21.12 0.79 16.44
N VAL A 89 -21.52 1.86 17.13
CA VAL A 89 -21.91 3.13 16.51
C VAL A 89 -20.71 3.75 15.78
N ILE A 90 -19.53 3.76 16.39
CA ILE A 90 -18.30 4.25 15.75
C ILE A 90 -17.99 3.43 14.49
N LYS A 91 -18.13 2.10 14.56
CA LYS A 91 -17.93 1.20 13.43
C LYS A 91 -18.93 1.50 12.30
N LEU A 92 -20.21 1.60 12.62
CA LEU A 92 -21.28 1.88 11.66
C LEU A 92 -21.13 3.26 11.02
N GLU A 93 -20.79 4.29 11.80
CA GLU A 93 -20.48 5.62 11.28
C GLU A 93 -19.25 5.58 10.37
N ASN A 94 -18.19 4.87 10.76
CA ASN A 94 -17.01 4.69 9.90
C ASN A 94 -17.34 3.94 8.61
N GLU A 95 -18.19 2.92 8.63
CA GLU A 95 -18.68 2.21 7.44
C GLU A 95 -19.52 3.11 6.53
N LYS A 96 -20.36 3.98 7.11
CA LYS A 96 -21.13 5.01 6.38
C LYS A 96 -20.24 6.11 5.78
N ILE A 97 -19.03 6.26 6.31
CA ILE A 97 -18.01 7.25 5.91
C ILE A 97 -17.00 6.64 4.91
N ARG A 98 -17.00 5.32 4.68
CA ARG A 98 -16.12 4.71 3.68
C ARG A 98 -16.39 5.33 2.31
N PRO A 99 -15.34 5.62 1.52
CA PRO A 99 -15.54 6.05 0.15
C PRO A 99 -16.29 4.95 -0.59
N THR A 100 -17.38 5.31 -1.25
CA THR A 100 -18.07 4.41 -2.17
C THR A 100 -17.42 4.43 -3.54
N SER A 101 -16.47 5.35 -3.79
CA SER A 101 -15.73 5.41 -5.04
C SER A 101 -14.40 6.16 -4.89
N TYR A 102 -13.50 5.92 -5.84
CA TYR A 102 -12.20 6.55 -5.94
C TYR A 102 -12.03 7.13 -7.33
N LEU A 103 -11.75 8.43 -7.44
CA LEU A 103 -11.41 9.09 -8.70
C LEU A 103 -9.91 9.38 -8.73
N LEU A 104 -9.19 8.67 -9.58
CA LEU A 104 -7.74 8.81 -9.74
C LEU A 104 -7.45 9.56 -11.02
N ARG A 105 -6.75 10.68 -10.89
CA ARG A 105 -6.21 11.45 -12.02
C ARG A 105 -4.70 11.33 -12.02
N PHE A 106 -4.15 10.75 -13.08
CA PHE A 106 -2.72 10.74 -13.36
C PHE A 106 -2.42 11.84 -14.36
N ARG A 107 -1.48 12.71 -14.03
CA ARG A 107 -1.03 13.80 -14.88
C ARG A 107 0.50 13.82 -14.92
N MET A 108 1.06 13.68 -16.10
CA MET A 108 2.51 13.64 -16.33
C MET A 108 2.94 14.77 -17.26
N HIS A 109 3.98 15.51 -16.89
CA HIS A 109 4.66 16.42 -17.82
C HIS A 109 5.81 15.68 -18.51
N TYR A 110 5.64 15.36 -19.79
CA TYR A 110 6.61 14.64 -20.58
C TYR A 110 6.45 14.91 -22.08
N LYS A 111 7.55 15.32 -22.71
CA LYS A 111 7.60 15.56 -24.15
C LYS A 111 7.85 14.26 -24.89
N THR A 112 6.92 13.90 -25.76
CA THR A 112 7.04 12.75 -26.66
C THR A 112 7.38 13.19 -28.08
N LEU A 113 7.77 12.22 -28.90
CA LEU A 113 7.88 12.37 -30.35
C LEU A 113 6.59 11.86 -31.05
N PHE A 114 6.56 12.00 -32.37
CA PHE A 114 5.48 11.45 -33.18
C PHE A 114 5.39 9.92 -33.00
N GLU A 115 4.15 9.40 -33.00
CA GLU A 115 3.78 8.00 -32.76
C GLU A 115 4.10 7.43 -31.37
N GLU A 116 4.59 8.26 -30.44
CA GLU A 116 4.77 7.84 -29.06
C GLU A 116 3.48 8.01 -28.26
N LYS A 117 3.22 7.03 -27.41
CA LYS A 117 2.10 7.03 -26.46
C LYS A 117 2.66 6.93 -25.06
N LEU A 118 2.03 7.61 -24.12
CA LEU A 118 2.37 7.47 -22.72
C LEU A 118 1.32 6.59 -22.03
N VAL A 119 1.78 5.55 -21.34
CA VAL A 119 0.91 4.70 -20.53
C VAL A 119 1.35 4.73 -19.07
N VAL A 120 0.41 4.54 -18.15
CA VAL A 120 0.67 4.23 -16.75
C VAL A 120 0.37 2.75 -16.50
N VAL A 121 1.31 2.07 -15.84
CA VAL A 121 1.26 0.65 -15.50
C VAL A 121 1.53 0.44 -14.02
N GLY A 122 1.10 -0.68 -13.47
CA GLY A 122 1.28 -1.03 -12.07
C GLY A 122 0.89 -2.46 -11.79
N GLY A 123 1.04 -2.88 -10.54
CA GLY A 123 0.78 -4.26 -10.12
C GLY A 123 -0.71 -4.63 -9.98
N GLU A 124 -1.60 -3.65 -10.05
CA GLU A 124 -3.04 -3.86 -10.00
C GLU A 124 -3.61 -4.20 -11.39
N GLU A 125 -4.66 -5.02 -11.42
CA GLU A 125 -5.29 -5.46 -12.68
C GLU A 125 -5.73 -4.29 -13.56
N PHE A 126 -6.30 -3.23 -12.95
CA PHE A 126 -6.73 -2.03 -13.67
C PHE A 126 -5.56 -1.20 -14.23
N LEU A 127 -4.33 -1.48 -13.82
CA LEU A 127 -3.08 -0.92 -14.36
C LEU A 127 -2.32 -1.92 -15.23
N GLY A 128 -2.89 -3.08 -15.51
CA GLY A 128 -2.36 -4.04 -16.48
C GLY A 128 -1.28 -4.98 -15.95
N ASP A 129 -1.14 -5.16 -14.63
CA ASP A 129 -0.21 -6.13 -14.03
C ASP A 129 1.23 -6.03 -14.54
N TRP A 130 1.75 -4.80 -14.62
CA TRP A 130 3.06 -4.46 -15.19
C TRP A 130 3.25 -4.78 -16.69
N ASP A 131 2.20 -5.08 -17.44
CA ASP A 131 2.22 -5.20 -18.91
C ASP A 131 1.92 -3.84 -19.57
N PRO A 132 2.89 -3.21 -20.27
CA PRO A 132 2.67 -1.93 -20.95
C PRO A 132 1.57 -1.94 -22.00
N ASN A 133 1.26 -3.09 -22.60
CA ASN A 133 0.19 -3.19 -23.59
C ASN A 133 -1.21 -3.22 -22.97
N LYS A 134 -1.29 -3.45 -21.66
CA LYS A 134 -2.52 -3.45 -20.86
C LYS A 134 -2.62 -2.24 -19.92
N GLY A 135 -1.59 -1.39 -19.91
CA GLY A 135 -1.57 -0.16 -19.13
C GLY A 135 -2.63 0.83 -19.60
N LEU A 136 -2.91 1.81 -18.75
CA LEU A 136 -3.83 2.89 -19.07
C LEU A 136 -3.12 3.92 -19.96
N GLU A 137 -3.59 4.09 -21.19
CA GLU A 137 -3.08 5.09 -22.13
C GLU A 137 -3.53 6.50 -21.72
N LEU A 138 -2.57 7.41 -21.53
CA LEU A 138 -2.85 8.80 -21.22
C LEU A 138 -3.19 9.59 -22.48
N GLU A 139 -4.06 10.57 -22.34
CA GLU A 139 -4.38 11.52 -23.40
C GLU A 139 -3.41 12.69 -23.37
N TRP A 140 -2.84 13.04 -24.53
CA TRP A 140 -2.04 14.24 -24.67
C TRP A 140 -2.91 15.50 -24.50
N ARG A 141 -2.35 16.51 -23.83
CA ARG A 141 -2.91 17.84 -23.58
C ARG A 141 -1.85 18.90 -23.91
N ALA A 142 -2.32 20.11 -24.21
CA ALA A 142 -1.45 21.23 -24.53
C ALA A 142 -0.38 21.48 -23.45
N GLY A 143 0.84 21.79 -23.90
CA GLY A 143 1.99 22.02 -23.01
C GLY A 143 2.72 20.75 -22.56
N ASP A 144 2.73 19.70 -23.40
CA ASP A 144 3.42 18.42 -23.13
C ASP A 144 2.93 17.73 -21.85
N TYR A 145 1.65 17.94 -21.52
CA TYR A 145 0.99 17.23 -20.44
C TYR A 145 0.25 16.01 -20.98
N TRP A 146 0.30 14.94 -20.22
CA TRP A 146 -0.43 13.72 -20.46
C TRP A 146 -1.36 13.48 -19.29
N GLU A 147 -2.59 13.04 -19.54
CA GLU A 147 -3.58 12.88 -18.49
C GLU A 147 -4.52 11.71 -18.74
N ILE A 148 -4.85 11.00 -17.66
CA ILE A 148 -6.01 10.10 -17.63
C ILE A 148 -6.71 10.21 -16.27
N SER A 149 -8.03 10.04 -16.28
CA SER A 149 -8.84 9.93 -15.07
C SER A 149 -9.62 8.63 -15.09
N ILE A 150 -9.57 7.87 -13.99
CA ILE A 150 -10.31 6.62 -13.81
C ILE A 150 -11.19 6.71 -12.55
N LEU A 151 -12.41 6.19 -12.65
CA LEU A 151 -13.33 6.08 -11.53
C LEU A 151 -13.45 4.60 -11.14
N ILE A 152 -13.11 4.28 -9.91
CA ILE A 152 -13.25 2.96 -9.32
C ILE A 152 -14.48 3.03 -8.40
N GLY A 153 -15.57 2.38 -8.79
CA GLY A 153 -16.89 2.54 -8.17
C GLY A 153 -17.21 1.54 -7.05
N GLU A 154 -16.44 0.46 -6.91
CA GLU A 154 -16.69 -0.61 -5.93
C GLU A 154 -15.35 -1.23 -5.49
N GLY A 155 -15.31 -1.76 -4.27
CA GLY A 155 -14.11 -2.40 -3.70
C GLY A 155 -13.29 -1.48 -2.78
N GLU A 156 -12.31 -2.08 -2.09
CA GLU A 156 -11.28 -1.33 -1.39
C GLU A 156 -10.13 -1.04 -2.36
N LEU A 157 -9.64 0.19 -2.40
CA LEU A 157 -8.44 0.53 -3.17
C LEU A 157 -7.20 0.37 -2.27
N PRO A 158 -6.34 -0.64 -2.50
CA PRO A 158 -5.11 -0.80 -1.73
C PRO A 158 -4.10 0.31 -2.07
N GLU A 159 -3.04 0.40 -1.26
CA GLU A 159 -1.83 1.08 -1.73
C GLU A 159 -1.14 0.20 -2.77
N PHE A 160 -0.65 0.81 -3.84
CA PHE A 160 -0.05 0.08 -4.96
C PHE A 160 1.13 0.84 -5.56
N GLU A 161 1.91 0.11 -6.36
CA GLU A 161 3.03 0.65 -7.11
C GLU A 161 2.66 0.87 -8.58
N TYR A 162 3.23 1.92 -9.17
CA TYR A 162 3.03 2.25 -10.58
C TYR A 162 4.28 2.89 -11.20
N LYS A 163 4.34 2.87 -12.54
CA LYS A 163 5.32 3.57 -13.36
C LYS A 163 4.70 4.08 -14.65
N TYR A 164 5.35 5.07 -15.25
CA TYR A 164 5.05 5.50 -16.61
C TYR A 164 5.96 4.81 -17.63
N VAL A 165 5.39 4.49 -18.80
CA VAL A 165 6.09 3.89 -19.92
C VAL A 165 5.75 4.66 -21.19
N CYS A 166 6.77 5.07 -21.94
CA CYS A 166 6.62 5.63 -23.27
C CYS A 166 6.69 4.48 -24.29
N LEU A 167 5.59 4.25 -25.01
CA LEU A 167 5.48 3.21 -26.02
C LEU A 167 5.68 3.79 -27.42
N LYS A 168 6.44 3.05 -28.23
CA LYS A 168 6.60 3.32 -29.65
C LYS A 168 6.69 2.02 -30.42
N ARG A 169 5.66 1.68 -31.19
CA ARG A 169 5.56 0.40 -31.91
C ARG A 169 5.76 -0.77 -30.94
N ASN A 170 6.86 -1.52 -31.07
CA ASN A 170 7.17 -2.67 -30.21
C ASN A 170 8.22 -2.34 -29.12
N HIS A 171 8.55 -1.05 -28.92
CA HIS A 171 9.50 -0.63 -27.90
C HIS A 171 8.78 0.04 -26.74
N ALA A 172 9.16 -0.37 -25.53
CA ALA A 172 8.69 0.19 -24.28
C ALA A 172 9.87 0.85 -23.54
N LEU A 173 9.83 2.18 -23.42
CA LEU A 173 10.77 2.94 -22.62
C LEU A 173 10.16 3.20 -21.24
N TRP A 174 10.67 2.53 -20.23
CA TRP A 174 10.27 2.73 -18.84
C TRP A 174 10.92 3.99 -18.27
N GLU A 175 10.21 4.69 -17.38
CA GLU A 175 10.85 5.72 -16.57
C GLU A 175 11.89 5.11 -15.62
N ASN A 176 12.96 5.85 -15.36
CA ASN A 176 14.06 5.41 -14.50
C ASN A 176 13.67 5.46 -13.01
N GLY A 177 14.60 5.11 -12.12
CA GLY A 177 14.39 5.17 -10.68
C GLY A 177 13.41 4.13 -10.13
N PRO A 178 13.09 4.20 -8.82
CA PRO A 178 12.18 3.27 -8.17
C PRO A 178 10.73 3.42 -8.65
N ASN A 179 9.91 2.39 -8.43
CA ASN A 179 8.47 2.47 -8.63
C ASN A 179 7.86 3.61 -7.79
N ARG A 180 6.85 4.29 -8.35
CA ARG A 180 6.07 5.28 -7.60
C ARG A 180 5.07 4.56 -6.72
N ILE A 181 4.80 5.12 -5.54
CA ILE A 181 3.85 4.55 -4.58
C ILE A 181 2.59 5.41 -4.57
N PHE A 182 1.45 4.79 -4.84
CA PHE A 182 0.14 5.36 -4.61
C PHE A 182 -0.28 5.07 -3.16
N LYS A 183 -0.59 6.13 -2.40
CA LYS A 183 -0.98 6.01 -1.00
C LYS A 183 -2.40 6.49 -0.79
N ILE A 184 -3.19 5.67 -0.11
CA ILE A 184 -4.61 5.97 0.10
C ILE A 184 -4.83 7.26 0.89
N ARG A 185 -3.89 7.57 1.80
CA ARG A 185 -3.91 8.76 2.64
C ARG A 185 -3.72 10.09 1.88
N ASP A 186 -3.26 10.04 0.63
CA ASP A 186 -3.06 11.23 -0.21
C ASP A 186 -4.39 11.73 -0.83
N GLY A 187 -5.48 10.99 -0.65
CA GLY A 187 -6.79 11.29 -1.23
C GLY A 187 -7.53 12.42 -0.51
N VAL A 188 -8.25 13.23 -1.28
CA VAL A 188 -9.14 14.28 -0.76
C VAL A 188 -10.58 13.79 -0.81
N LYS A 189 -11.24 13.67 0.34
CA LYS A 189 -12.64 13.26 0.42
C LYS A 189 -13.59 14.38 -0.01
N LYS A 190 -14.48 14.09 -0.97
CA LYS A 190 -15.62 14.96 -1.31
C LYS A 190 -16.88 14.10 -1.42
N GLY A 191 -17.82 14.29 -0.50
CA GLY A 191 -18.99 13.42 -0.38
C GLY A 191 -18.56 11.98 -0.09
N SER A 192 -19.01 11.04 -0.91
CA SER A 192 -18.67 9.61 -0.83
C SER A 192 -17.50 9.21 -1.74
N THR A 193 -16.80 10.15 -2.38
CA THR A 193 -15.69 9.85 -3.29
C THR A 193 -14.36 10.37 -2.73
N LEU A 194 -13.30 9.55 -2.81
CA LEU A 194 -11.92 10.03 -2.62
C LEU A 194 -11.32 10.43 -3.96
N PHE A 195 -10.79 11.64 -4.02
CA PHE A 195 -10.15 12.20 -5.21
C PHE A 195 -8.64 12.19 -5.05
N PHE A 196 -7.93 11.65 -6.04
CA PHE A 196 -6.48 11.63 -6.09
C PHE A 196 -6.02 12.38 -7.34
N ASN A 197 -5.10 13.32 -7.15
CA ASN A 197 -4.47 14.04 -8.26
C ASN A 197 -2.96 13.80 -8.19
N LYS A 198 -2.45 12.90 -9.03
CA LYS A 198 -1.03 12.59 -9.14
C LYS A 198 -0.42 13.46 -10.22
N GLU A 199 0.23 14.54 -9.79
CA GLU A 199 1.03 15.39 -10.69
C GLU A 199 2.49 14.91 -10.64
N ASP A 200 2.88 14.21 -11.69
CA ASP A 200 4.17 13.56 -11.81
C ASP A 200 5.05 14.24 -12.89
N CYS A 201 6.36 14.08 -12.72
CA CYS A 201 7.38 14.45 -13.71
C CYS A 201 8.21 13.22 -14.04
N TRP A 202 8.59 13.04 -15.31
CA TRP A 202 9.32 11.87 -15.78
C TRP A 202 10.62 11.63 -14.99
N GLN A 203 10.79 10.42 -14.47
CA GLN A 203 12.04 10.02 -13.82
C GLN A 203 13.12 9.73 -14.88
N LYS A 204 14.12 10.62 -14.94
CA LYS A 204 15.26 10.55 -15.85
C LYS A 204 16.37 9.65 -15.35
#